data_AF-A0A8J7A5R3-F1
#
_entry.id   AF-A0A8J7A5R3-F1
#
_cell.length_a   1.000
_cell.length_b   1.000
_cell.length_c   1.000
_cell.angle_alpha   90.00
_cell.angle_beta   90.00
_cell.angle_gamma   90.00
#
_symmetry.space_group_name_H-M   'P 1'
#
loop_
_entity.id
_entity.type
_entity.pdbx_description
1 polymer ?
#
loop_
_entity_poly.entity_id
_entity_poly.type
_entity_poly.pdbx_seq_one_letter_code
_entity_poly.pdbx_strand_id
1 'polypeptide(L)' 'MESWGYTRVSSSEQQVDKGALKKQIERLRGAGCTRIYWDIQSRTTETRDGLER' A
#
# COMPACT_ATOMS: atom_id res chain seq x y z
N MET A 1 15.36 9.49 11.60
CA MET A 1 15.58 8.32 10.72
C MET A 1 14.39 8.26 9.80
N GLU A 2 14.58 8.28 8.48
CA GLU A 2 13.47 8.16 7.54
C GLU A 2 12.98 6.70 7.52
N SER A 3 11.68 6.49 7.62
CA SER A 3 11.05 5.18 7.76
C SER A 3 10.06 4.97 6.63
N TRP A 4 10.22 3.87 5.91
CA TRP A 4 9.42 3.58 4.72
C TRP A 4 8.40 2.48 5.01
N GLY A 5 7.22 2.61 4.43
CA GLY A 5 6.15 1.62 4.49
C GLY A 5 5.68 1.24 3.10
N TYR A 6 5.37 -0.04 2.89
CA TYR A 6 4.75 -0.52 1.66
C TYR A 6 3.51 -1.34 1.98
N THR A 7 2.46 -1.16 1.19
CA THR A 7 1.26 -1.98 1.30
C THR A 7 0.59 -2.24 -0.04
N ARG A 8 -0.14 -3.34 -0.16
CA ARG A 8 -0.81 -3.72 -1.42
C ARG A 8 -2.16 -4.35 -1.15
N VAL A 9 -3.09 -4.11 -2.07
CA VAL A 9 -4.32 -4.91 -2.24
C VAL A 9 -4.34 -5.57 -3.62
N SER A 10 -5.02 -6.71 -3.73
CA SER A 10 -5.00 -7.51 -4.96
C SER A 10 -6.03 -7.06 -6.00
N SER A 11 -7.12 -6.40 -5.59
CA SER A 11 -8.13 -5.86 -6.51
C SER A 11 -8.63 -4.49 -6.08
N SER A 12 -9.12 -3.72 -7.05
CA SER A 12 -9.81 -2.44 -6.83
C SER A 12 -11.10 -2.62 -6.02
N GLU A 13 -11.80 -3.75 -6.15
CA GLU A 13 -12.96 -4.08 -5.30
C GLU A 13 -12.60 -4.14 -3.82
N GLN A 14 -11.41 -4.63 -3.45
CA GLN A 14 -10.96 -4.60 -2.05
C GLN A 14 -10.74 -3.17 -1.52
N GLN A 15 -10.46 -2.22 -2.42
CA GLN A 15 -10.38 -0.81 -2.09
C GLN A 15 -11.77 -0.19 -1.96
N VAL A 16 -12.69 -0.49 -2.88
CA VAL A 16 -14.05 0.08 -2.96
C VAL A 16 -14.96 -0.45 -1.83
N ASP A 17 -14.97 -1.75 -1.56
CA ASP A 17 -15.93 -2.35 -0.61
C ASP A 17 -15.53 -2.20 0.86
N LYS A 18 -14.23 -2.18 1.17
CA LYS A 18 -13.74 -2.28 2.57
C LYS A 18 -12.78 -1.17 2.99
N GLY A 19 -12.38 -0.31 2.05
CA GLY A 19 -11.32 0.69 2.28
C GLY A 19 -10.01 0.04 2.75
N ALA A 20 -9.73 -1.19 2.32
CA ALA A 20 -8.65 -2.01 2.90
C ALA A 20 -7.28 -1.34 2.73
N LEU A 21 -7.04 -0.75 1.55
CA LEU A 21 -5.81 -0.03 1.25
C LEU A 21 -5.63 1.21 2.14
N LYS A 22 -6.69 2.00 2.34
CA LYS A 22 -6.68 3.17 3.21
C LYS A 22 -6.32 2.79 4.64
N LYS A 23 -6.95 1.75 5.18
CA LYS A 23 -6.66 1.23 6.54
C LYS A 23 -5.23 0.70 6.68
N GLN A 24 -4.63 0.18 5.63
CA GLN A 24 -3.22 -0.24 5.65
C GLN A 24 -2.28 0.98 5.65
N ILE A 25 -2.56 2.00 4.84
CA ILE A 25 -1.79 3.26 4.81
C ILE A 25 -1.86 3.96 6.17
N GLU A 26 -3.05 4.07 6.77
CA GLU A 26 -3.23 4.68 8.10
C GLU A 26 -2.43 3.96 9.18
N ARG A 27 -2.36 2.63 9.12
CA ARG A 27 -1.53 1.84 10.04
C ARG A 27 -0.04 2.11 9.85
N LEU A 28 0.43 2.21 8.61
CA LEU A 28 1.83 2.55 8.32
C LEU A 28 2.17 3.96 8.83
N ARG A 29 1.26 4.93 8.67
CA ARG A 29 1.42 6.26 9.26
C ARG A 29 1.49 6.21 10.79
N GLY A 30 0.60 5.45 11.42
CA GLY A 30 0.58 5.26 12.88
C GLY A 30 1.84 4.57 13.42
N ALA A 31 2.46 3.70 12.62
CA ALA A 31 3.75 3.08 12.93
C ALA A 31 4.95 4.03 12.73
N GLY A 32 4.70 5.26 12.27
CA GLY A 32 5.72 6.28 12.10
C GLY A 32 6.42 6.26 10.75
N CYS A 33 5.89 5.59 9.71
CA CYS A 33 6.42 5.64 8.35
C CYS A 33 6.27 7.06 7.77
N THR A 34 7.38 7.68 7.39
CA THR A 34 7.45 9.01 6.79
C THR A 34 7.29 9.01 5.27
N ARG A 35 7.60 7.88 4.60
CA ARG A 35 7.26 7.63 3.20
C ARG A 35 6.46 6.35 3.08
N ILE A 36 5.38 6.38 2.31
CA ILE A 36 4.50 5.23 2.13
C ILE A 36 4.26 5.03 0.65
N TYR A 37 4.45 3.79 0.22
CA TYR A 37 4.27 3.31 -1.13
C TYR A 37 3.13 2.30 -1.15
N TRP A 38 2.39 2.23 -2.26
CA TRP A 38 1.28 1.31 -2.34
C TRP A 38 0.91 0.88 -3.75
N ASP A 39 0.29 -0.29 -3.87
CA ASP A 39 -0.25 -0.78 -5.13
C ASP A 39 -1.65 -1.41 -5.00
N ILE A 40 -2.36 -1.41 -6.13
CA ILE A 40 -3.58 -2.19 -6.36
C ILE A 40 -3.29 -3.13 -7.53
N GLN A 41 -2.79 -4.31 -7.23
CA GLN A 41 -2.37 -5.26 -8.26
C GLN A 41 -2.22 -6.66 -7.69
N SER A 42 -2.28 -7.68 -8.55
CA SER A 42 -2.10 -9.07 -8.14
C SER A 42 -0.72 -9.31 -7.49
N ARG A 43 -0.67 -10.33 -6.61
CA ARG A 43 0.61 -10.83 -6.07
C ARG A 43 1.51 -11.36 -7.18
N THR A 44 0.94 -11.89 -8.26
CA THR A 44 1.68 -12.44 -9.40
C THR A 44 2.22 -11.37 -10.34
N THR A 45 1.87 -10.10 -10.17
CA THR A 45 2.50 -9.01 -10.93
C THR A 45 3.96 -8.92 -10.53
N GLU A 46 4.85 -9.00 -11.52
CA GLU A 46 6.30 -8.97 -11.32
C GLU A 46 6.81 -7.55 -11.02
N THR A 47 6.10 -6.53 -11.50
CA THR A 47 6.41 -5.11 -11.29
C THR A 47 5.61 -4.51 -10.14
N ARG A 48 6.17 -3.46 -9.54
CA ARG A 48 5.61 -2.75 -8.38
C ARG A 48 5.68 -1.26 -8.62
N ASP A 49 4.75 -0.74 -9.43
CA ASP A 49 4.69 0.67 -9.81
C ASP A 49 4.76 1.63 -8.61
N GLY A 50 4.14 1.25 -7.49
CA GLY A 50 4.17 2.00 -6.26
C GLY A 50 5.54 2.06 -5.60
N LEU A 51 6.44 1.10 -5.82
CA LEU A 51 7.82 1.09 -5.30
C LEU A 51 8.83 1.72 -6.25
N GLU A 52 8.46 1.92 -7.52
CA GLU A 52 9.33 2.49 -8.55
C GLU A 52 9.16 4.03 -8.70
N ARG A 53 8.36 4.67 -7.84
CA ARG A 53 8.03 6.11 -7.86
C ARG A 53 8.71 6.95 -6.80
#